data_AF-A0A0W1SKK1-F1
#
_entry.id   AF-A0A0W1SKK1-F1
#
_cell.length_a   1.000
_cell.length_b   1.000
_cell.length_c   1.000
_cell.angle_alpha   90.00
_cell.angle_beta   90.00
_cell.angle_gamma   90.00
#
_symmetry.space_group_name_H-M   'P 1'
#
loop_
_entity.id
_entity.type
_entity.pdbx_description
1 polymer ?
#
loop_
_entity_poly.entity_id
_entity_poly.type
_entity_poly.pdbx_seq_one_letter_code
_entity_poly.pdbx_strand_id
1 'polypeptide(L)'
;MTDEGRVPVSAFDWLSLQGGGLGTTELLLGEVQTARSWFAEGALAETMVSELVWQHREAVGEDECSNLPITAEHALRDALLSADPRVVGAAVDEILELDESYLDDYPDMTTRYYHLIGLAHLLREDTAQARTALASLRDSVEKDDQFLGNYFAEAFADALEGFLDHDEQLVQHALDSLTAYHEDVRGGGDGTKELFDHYTGAYLLLARHRGMNVRIDSEYVPAELYNIEWRSVELPEDTPDALRELYENAEPIA
;
A
#
# COMPACT_ATOMS: atom_id res chain seq x y z
N MET A 1 -22.16 -12.55 -32.26
CA MET A 1 -21.84 -12.62 -30.82
C MET A 1 -21.36 -11.24 -30.44
N THR A 2 -22.00 -10.65 -29.44
CA THR A 2 -21.73 -9.29 -28.95
C THR A 2 -20.53 -9.32 -28.00
N ASP A 3 -19.67 -8.31 -28.10
CA ASP A 3 -18.60 -8.03 -27.12
C ASP A 3 -19.20 -7.41 -25.84
N GLU A 4 -20.06 -8.16 -25.16
CA GLU A 4 -20.62 -7.80 -23.86
C GLU A 4 -19.89 -8.61 -22.78
N GLY A 5 -19.15 -7.92 -21.90
CA GLY A 5 -18.61 -8.53 -20.67
C GLY A 5 -17.11 -8.44 -20.43
N ARG A 6 -16.31 -7.79 -21.29
CA ARG A 6 -14.93 -7.39 -20.93
C ARG A 6 -14.88 -5.93 -20.54
N VAL A 7 -14.78 -5.64 -19.25
CA VAL A 7 -14.19 -4.37 -18.81
C VAL A 7 -12.70 -4.45 -19.17
N PRO A 8 -12.16 -3.55 -20.00
CA PRO A 8 -10.76 -3.61 -20.37
C PRO A 8 -9.91 -3.16 -19.18
N VAL A 9 -8.88 -3.93 -18.84
CA VAL A 9 -7.92 -3.64 -17.75
C VAL A 9 -7.39 -2.19 -17.82
N SER A 10 -7.20 -1.67 -19.04
CA SER A 10 -6.84 -0.28 -19.34
C SER A 10 -7.70 0.82 -18.71
N ALA A 11 -8.93 0.51 -18.27
CA ALA A 11 -9.77 1.46 -17.55
C ALA A 11 -9.38 1.56 -16.06
N PHE A 12 -8.95 0.44 -15.47
CA PHE A 12 -8.44 0.40 -14.09
C PHE A 12 -6.98 0.84 -14.03
N ASP A 13 -6.14 0.52 -15.03
CA ASP A 13 -4.79 1.08 -15.17
C ASP A 13 -4.80 2.62 -15.20
N TRP A 14 -5.85 3.21 -15.78
CA TRP A 14 -6.02 4.66 -15.79
C TRP A 14 -6.40 5.19 -14.40
N LEU A 15 -7.33 4.53 -13.70
CA LEU A 15 -7.78 4.94 -12.36
C LEU A 15 -6.70 4.75 -11.29
N SER A 16 -5.92 3.67 -11.32
CA SER A 16 -4.81 3.45 -10.37
C SER A 16 -3.72 4.50 -10.53
N LEU A 17 -3.28 4.77 -11.77
CA LEU A 17 -2.28 5.80 -12.07
C LEU A 17 -2.77 7.23 -11.78
N GLN A 18 -4.08 7.51 -11.92
CA GLN A 18 -4.64 8.83 -11.61
C GLN A 18 -4.90 9.02 -10.11
N GLY A 19 -5.46 8.03 -9.40
CA GLY A 19 -5.88 8.17 -8.00
C GLY A 19 -4.76 8.59 -7.06
N GLY A 20 -3.63 7.89 -7.09
CA GLY A 20 -2.45 8.27 -6.31
C GLY A 20 -1.87 9.64 -6.72
N GLY A 21 -1.87 9.97 -8.02
CA GLY A 21 -1.37 11.24 -8.54
C GLY A 21 -2.22 12.46 -8.20
N LEU A 22 -3.55 12.32 -8.32
CA LEU A 22 -4.54 13.34 -7.94
C LEU A 22 -4.58 13.49 -6.43
N GLY A 23 -4.61 12.39 -5.66
CA GLY A 23 -4.53 12.40 -4.20
C GLY A 23 -3.31 13.16 -3.69
N THR A 24 -2.14 12.92 -4.30
CA THR A 24 -0.90 13.66 -3.99
C THR A 24 -1.04 15.15 -4.30
N THR A 25 -1.61 15.49 -5.46
CA THR A 25 -1.76 16.89 -5.89
C THR A 25 -2.70 17.66 -4.97
N GLU A 26 -3.87 17.11 -4.65
CA GLU A 26 -4.84 17.71 -3.75
C GLU A 26 -4.28 17.84 -2.31
N LEU A 27 -3.51 16.84 -1.84
CA LEU A 27 -2.85 16.90 -0.54
C LEU A 27 -1.85 18.07 -0.48
N LEU A 28 -1.01 18.24 -1.50
CA LEU A 28 -0.05 19.33 -1.62
C LEU A 28 -0.71 20.72 -1.80
N LEU A 29 -1.99 20.77 -2.20
CA LEU A 29 -2.80 21.99 -2.26
C LEU A 29 -3.54 22.29 -0.94
N GLY A 30 -3.53 21.38 0.03
CA GLY A 30 -4.25 21.51 1.31
C GLY A 30 -5.68 20.96 1.29
N GLU A 31 -6.13 20.37 0.19
CA GLU A 31 -7.49 19.86 -0.01
C GLU A 31 -7.64 18.43 0.56
N VAL A 32 -7.39 18.30 1.86
CA VAL A 32 -7.21 17.02 2.57
C VAL A 32 -8.33 16.00 2.34
N GLN A 33 -9.61 16.42 2.32
CA GLN A 33 -10.69 15.45 2.12
C GLN A 33 -10.76 14.95 0.67
N THR A 34 -10.58 15.84 -0.31
CA THR A 34 -10.50 15.49 -1.73
C THR A 34 -9.32 14.54 -1.99
N ALA A 35 -8.17 14.81 -1.38
CA ALA A 35 -7.00 13.94 -1.46
C ALA A 35 -7.30 12.52 -0.97
N ARG A 36 -7.94 12.39 0.20
CA ARG A 36 -8.32 11.09 0.77
C ARG A 36 -9.31 10.32 -0.11
N SER A 37 -10.26 11.02 -0.75
CA SER A 37 -11.20 10.41 -1.70
C SER A 37 -10.50 9.86 -2.95
N TRP A 38 -9.51 10.56 -3.52
CA TRP A 38 -8.72 10.07 -4.64
C TRP A 38 -7.80 8.90 -4.27
N PHE A 39 -7.16 8.95 -3.09
CA PHE A 39 -6.39 7.82 -2.56
C PHE A 39 -7.28 6.59 -2.33
N ALA A 40 -8.51 6.79 -1.84
CA ALA A 40 -9.47 5.70 -1.66
C ALA A 40 -9.86 5.02 -2.99
N GLU A 41 -10.18 5.81 -4.01
CA GLU A 41 -10.53 5.27 -5.33
C GLU A 41 -9.34 4.58 -6.02
N GLY A 42 -8.15 5.18 -5.96
CA GLY A 42 -6.91 4.57 -6.50
C GLY A 42 -6.59 3.23 -5.84
N ALA A 43 -6.74 3.15 -4.51
CA ALA A 43 -6.55 1.91 -3.76
C ALA A 43 -7.56 0.81 -4.12
N LEU A 44 -8.85 1.16 -4.25
CA LEU A 44 -9.88 0.22 -4.71
C LEU A 44 -9.61 -0.26 -6.15
N ALA A 45 -9.10 0.61 -7.02
CA ALA A 45 -8.70 0.24 -8.38
C ALA A 45 -7.53 -0.76 -8.39
N GLU A 46 -6.43 -0.48 -7.67
CA GLU A 46 -5.28 -1.40 -7.57
C GLU A 46 -5.66 -2.73 -6.90
N THR A 47 -6.56 -2.71 -5.90
CA THR A 47 -7.12 -3.92 -5.27
C THR A 47 -7.83 -4.79 -6.31
N MET A 48 -8.73 -4.21 -7.10
CA MET A 48 -9.49 -4.96 -8.10
C MET A 48 -8.64 -5.37 -9.32
N VAL A 49 -7.57 -4.64 -9.65
CA VAL A 49 -6.56 -5.11 -10.61
C VAL A 49 -5.87 -6.37 -10.09
N SER A 50 -5.47 -6.38 -8.81
CA SER A 50 -4.86 -7.55 -8.17
C SER A 50 -5.79 -8.77 -8.21
N GLU A 51 -7.07 -8.58 -7.83
CA GLU A 51 -8.11 -9.61 -7.89
C GLU A 51 -8.25 -10.20 -9.31
N LEU A 52 -8.38 -9.33 -10.31
CA LEU A 52 -8.56 -9.73 -11.71
C LEU A 52 -7.32 -10.44 -12.28
N VAL A 53 -6.12 -9.99 -11.94
CA VAL A 53 -4.85 -10.64 -12.35
C VAL A 53 -4.74 -12.02 -11.71
N TRP A 54 -5.07 -12.17 -10.42
CA TRP A 54 -5.02 -13.45 -9.72
C TRP A 54 -6.07 -14.44 -10.26
N GLN A 55 -7.33 -14.02 -10.41
CA GLN A 55 -8.43 -14.82 -10.98
C GLN A 55 -8.18 -15.24 -12.43
N HIS A 56 -7.35 -14.50 -13.17
CA HIS A 56 -7.07 -14.75 -14.58
C HIS A 56 -5.59 -15.02 -14.87
N ARG A 57 -4.81 -15.47 -13.88
CA ARG A 57 -3.35 -15.71 -13.99
C ARG A 57 -2.92 -16.66 -15.12
N GLU A 58 -3.78 -17.58 -15.55
CA GLU A 58 -3.53 -18.47 -16.70
C GLU A 58 -3.72 -17.79 -18.07
N ALA A 59 -4.29 -16.58 -18.10
CA ALA A 59 -4.70 -15.84 -19.29
C ALA A 59 -4.09 -14.43 -19.42
N VAL A 60 -3.56 -13.87 -18.33
CA VAL A 60 -2.74 -12.64 -18.33
C VAL A 60 -1.26 -12.96 -18.59
N GLY A 61 -0.43 -11.92 -18.77
CA GLY A 61 1.01 -12.10 -19.00
C GLY A 61 1.77 -12.43 -17.72
N GLU A 62 2.92 -13.10 -17.89
CA GLU A 62 3.89 -13.39 -16.81
C GLU A 62 4.30 -12.10 -16.07
N ASP A 63 4.54 -11.01 -16.81
CA ASP A 63 4.85 -9.67 -16.27
C ASP A 63 3.78 -9.17 -15.28
N GLU A 64 2.48 -9.38 -15.55
CA GLU A 64 1.40 -8.91 -14.66
C GLU A 64 1.33 -9.76 -13.39
N CYS A 65 1.50 -11.08 -13.53
CA CYS A 65 1.60 -12.00 -12.40
C CYS A 65 2.82 -11.68 -11.52
N SER A 66 4.00 -11.41 -12.11
CA SER A 66 5.21 -11.05 -11.34
C SER A 66 5.08 -9.72 -10.59
N ASN A 67 4.18 -8.83 -11.05
CA ASN A 67 3.95 -7.53 -10.43
C ASN A 67 2.85 -7.52 -9.36
N LEU A 68 2.14 -8.64 -9.10
CA LEU A 68 1.04 -8.70 -8.11
C LEU A 68 1.38 -8.09 -6.74
N PRO A 69 2.52 -8.40 -6.09
CA PRO A 69 2.91 -7.74 -4.84
C PRO A 69 3.15 -6.23 -4.98
N ILE A 70 3.58 -5.72 -6.14
CA ILE A 70 3.75 -4.28 -6.37
C ILE A 70 2.38 -3.59 -6.45
N THR A 71 1.44 -4.18 -7.18
CA THR A 71 0.05 -3.69 -7.28
C THR A 71 -0.63 -3.68 -5.90
N ALA A 72 -0.48 -4.77 -5.14
CA ALA A 72 -1.02 -4.88 -3.79
C ALA A 72 -0.33 -3.93 -2.79
N GLU A 73 0.98 -3.67 -2.93
CA GLU A 73 1.71 -2.65 -2.17
C GLU A 73 1.17 -1.25 -2.44
N HIS A 74 0.90 -0.91 -3.70
CA HIS A 74 0.26 0.36 -4.06
C HIS A 74 -1.15 0.47 -3.50
N ALA A 75 -1.96 -0.59 -3.61
CA ALA A 75 -3.31 -0.65 -3.06
C ALA A 75 -3.32 -0.35 -1.56
N LEU A 76 -2.50 -1.05 -0.78
CA LEU A 76 -2.42 -0.86 0.67
C LEU A 76 -1.87 0.52 1.05
N ARG A 77 -0.82 1.00 0.36
CA ARG A 77 -0.22 2.32 0.60
C ARG A 77 -1.24 3.44 0.40
N ASP A 78 -1.97 3.41 -0.72
CA ASP A 78 -2.97 4.44 -1.02
C ASP A 78 -4.22 4.27 -0.14
N ALA A 79 -4.56 3.05 0.26
CA ALA A 79 -5.60 2.80 1.26
C ALA A 79 -5.25 3.46 2.61
N LEU A 80 -4.01 3.29 3.09
CA LEU A 80 -3.52 3.94 4.32
C LEU A 80 -3.52 5.47 4.19
N LEU A 81 -3.18 6.01 3.01
CA LEU A 81 -3.24 7.46 2.71
C LEU A 81 -4.67 8.01 2.68
N SER A 82 -5.65 7.21 2.27
CA SER A 82 -7.07 7.56 2.41
C SER A 82 -7.50 7.62 3.89
N ALA A 83 -6.89 6.79 4.75
CA ALA A 83 -7.30 6.56 6.12
C ALA A 83 -8.80 6.21 6.27
N ASP A 84 -9.40 5.55 5.27
CA ASP A 84 -10.73 4.95 5.37
C ASP A 84 -10.59 3.47 5.80
N PRO A 85 -11.12 3.08 6.98
CA PRO A 85 -11.13 1.71 7.47
C PRO A 85 -11.53 0.64 6.45
N ARG A 86 -12.50 0.93 5.57
CA ARG A 86 -13.03 -0.04 4.59
C ARG A 86 -12.12 -0.23 3.39
N VAL A 87 -11.50 0.86 2.92
CA VAL A 87 -10.54 0.80 1.81
C VAL A 87 -9.32 0.01 2.24
N VAL A 88 -8.82 0.25 3.47
CA VAL A 88 -7.73 -0.55 4.04
C VAL A 88 -8.16 -2.00 4.20
N GLY A 89 -9.40 -2.26 4.63
CA GLY A 89 -9.98 -3.61 4.70
C GLY A 89 -9.96 -4.34 3.36
N ALA A 90 -10.44 -3.70 2.28
CA ALA A 90 -10.46 -4.28 0.94
C ALA A 90 -9.06 -4.66 0.43
N ALA A 91 -8.09 -3.75 0.56
CA ALA A 91 -6.71 -4.01 0.15
C ALA A 91 -6.04 -5.11 1.00
N VAL A 92 -6.36 -5.15 2.30
CA VAL A 92 -5.85 -6.18 3.23
C VAL A 92 -6.41 -7.57 2.92
N ASP A 93 -7.70 -7.68 2.59
CA ASP A 93 -8.31 -8.98 2.27
C ASP A 93 -7.75 -9.56 0.97
N GLU A 94 -7.56 -8.74 -0.06
CA GLU A 94 -6.92 -9.15 -1.32
C GLU A 94 -5.46 -9.58 -1.12
N ILE A 95 -4.69 -8.87 -0.27
CA ILE A 95 -3.33 -9.28 0.09
C ILE A 95 -3.33 -10.68 0.75
N LEU A 96 -4.34 -11.01 1.56
CA LEU A 96 -4.41 -12.30 2.25
C LEU A 96 -4.86 -13.47 1.37
N GLU A 97 -5.33 -13.22 0.14
CA GLU A 97 -5.58 -14.25 -0.89
C GLU A 97 -4.28 -14.63 -1.67
N LEU A 98 -3.18 -13.90 -1.48
CA LEU A 98 -1.87 -14.24 -2.04
C LEU A 98 -1.24 -15.42 -1.27
N ASP A 99 -1.26 -16.61 -1.88
CA ASP A 99 -0.67 -17.83 -1.32
C ASP A 99 0.87 -17.87 -1.49
N GLU A 100 1.57 -18.46 -0.53
CA GLU A 100 3.05 -18.53 -0.48
C GLU A 100 3.66 -19.27 -1.69
N SER A 101 2.91 -20.16 -2.35
CA SER A 101 3.33 -20.79 -3.61
C SER A 101 3.56 -19.80 -4.77
N TYR A 102 3.11 -18.54 -4.64
CA TYR A 102 3.52 -17.45 -5.51
C TYR A 102 5.06 -17.31 -5.60
N LEU A 103 5.77 -17.56 -4.50
CA LEU A 103 7.24 -17.45 -4.44
C LEU A 103 7.97 -18.63 -5.12
N ASP A 104 7.28 -19.72 -5.46
CA ASP A 104 7.86 -20.81 -6.27
C ASP A 104 8.15 -20.32 -7.70
N ASP A 105 7.30 -19.43 -8.23
CA ASP A 105 7.44 -18.82 -9.56
C ASP A 105 8.20 -17.48 -9.52
N TYR A 106 8.02 -16.67 -8.46
CA TYR A 106 8.57 -15.30 -8.34
C TYR A 106 9.40 -15.07 -7.05
N PRO A 107 10.55 -15.75 -6.88
CA PRO A 107 11.34 -15.70 -5.65
C PRO A 107 12.01 -14.34 -5.38
N ASP A 108 12.17 -13.48 -6.38
CA ASP A 108 12.70 -12.12 -6.23
C ASP A 108 11.73 -11.15 -5.52
N MET A 109 10.44 -11.53 -5.45
CA MET A 109 9.42 -10.77 -4.72
C MET A 109 9.32 -11.12 -3.23
N THR A 110 10.11 -12.09 -2.73
CA THR A 110 10.07 -12.61 -1.35
C THR A 110 10.00 -11.52 -0.28
N THR A 111 10.88 -10.52 -0.35
CA THR A 111 10.92 -9.40 0.60
C THR A 111 9.62 -8.60 0.60
N ARG A 112 9.08 -8.26 -0.58
CA ARG A 112 7.83 -7.49 -0.71
C ARG A 112 6.63 -8.33 -0.26
N TYR A 113 6.59 -9.61 -0.62
CA TYR A 113 5.54 -10.54 -0.22
C TYR A 113 5.40 -10.64 1.30
N TYR A 114 6.46 -11.02 2.02
CA TYR A 114 6.37 -11.19 3.49
C TYR A 114 6.12 -9.88 4.22
N HIS A 115 6.59 -8.76 3.68
CA HIS A 115 6.26 -7.43 4.19
C HIS A 115 4.76 -7.12 4.11
N LEU A 116 4.12 -7.35 2.95
CA LEU A 116 2.69 -7.11 2.76
C LEU A 116 1.82 -8.07 3.57
N ILE A 117 2.11 -9.38 3.51
CA ILE A 117 1.43 -10.40 4.31
C ILE A 117 1.54 -10.07 5.81
N GLY A 118 2.72 -9.62 6.26
CA GLY A 118 2.96 -9.19 7.64
C GLY A 118 2.09 -7.99 8.06
N LEU A 119 2.02 -6.95 7.21
CA LEU A 119 1.17 -5.78 7.45
C LEU A 119 -0.33 -6.13 7.40
N ALA A 120 -0.75 -6.99 6.47
CA ALA A 120 -2.14 -7.41 6.33
C ALA A 120 -2.62 -8.21 7.57
N HIS A 121 -1.81 -9.16 8.04
CA HIS A 121 -2.10 -9.87 9.29
C HIS A 121 -2.05 -8.95 10.52
N LEU A 122 -1.13 -8.00 10.59
CA LEU A 122 -1.08 -6.97 11.65
C LEU A 122 -2.38 -6.13 11.68
N LEU A 123 -2.89 -5.75 10.51
CA LEU A 123 -4.12 -4.96 10.35
C LEU A 123 -5.38 -5.77 10.69
N ARG A 124 -5.40 -7.08 10.40
CA ARG A 124 -6.44 -8.03 10.87
C ARG A 124 -6.23 -8.54 12.31
N GLU A 125 -5.32 -7.93 13.07
CA GLU A 125 -4.92 -8.29 14.44
C GLU A 125 -4.38 -9.73 14.63
N ASP A 126 -4.10 -10.49 13.55
CA ASP A 126 -3.43 -11.79 13.61
C ASP A 126 -1.92 -11.61 13.86
N THR A 127 -1.61 -11.26 15.11
CA THR A 127 -0.25 -11.06 15.61
C THR A 127 0.61 -12.33 15.46
N ALA A 128 0.00 -13.52 15.39
CA ALA A 128 0.74 -14.77 15.24
C ALA A 128 1.28 -14.92 13.81
N GLN A 129 0.42 -14.73 12.81
CA GLN A 129 0.86 -14.79 11.40
C GLN A 129 1.72 -13.60 11.01
N ALA A 130 1.42 -12.40 11.51
CA ALA A 130 2.25 -11.22 11.27
C ALA A 130 3.70 -11.41 11.78
N ARG A 131 3.89 -12.09 12.92
CA ARG A 131 5.23 -12.44 13.42
C ARG A 131 5.91 -13.55 12.61
N THR A 132 5.17 -14.51 12.07
CA THR A 132 5.71 -15.51 11.13
C THR A 132 6.24 -14.81 9.87
N ALA A 133 5.44 -13.92 9.28
CA ALA A 133 5.82 -13.14 8.11
C ALA A 133 7.02 -12.21 8.40
N LEU A 134 7.06 -11.54 9.56
CA LEU A 134 8.24 -10.75 9.98
C LEU A 134 9.50 -11.60 10.09
N ALA A 135 9.42 -12.83 10.62
CA ALA A 135 10.57 -13.72 10.72
C ALA A 135 11.10 -14.12 9.33
N SER A 136 10.21 -14.45 8.39
CA SER A 136 10.60 -14.73 7.00
C SER A 136 11.12 -13.50 6.26
N LEU A 137 10.58 -12.30 6.54
CA LEU A 137 11.08 -11.04 6.03
C LEU A 137 12.51 -10.76 6.52
N ARG A 138 12.79 -10.91 7.82
CA ARG A 138 14.14 -10.74 8.39
C ARG A 138 15.12 -11.76 7.80
N ASP A 139 14.71 -13.03 7.64
CA ASP A 139 15.52 -14.08 7.00
C ASP A 139 15.78 -13.80 5.50
N SER A 140 14.84 -13.17 4.78
CA SER A 140 15.06 -12.66 3.42
C SER A 140 16.03 -11.47 3.39
N VAL A 141 15.92 -10.55 4.37
CA VAL A 141 16.80 -9.38 4.48
C VAL A 141 18.25 -9.81 4.73
N GLU A 142 18.49 -10.73 5.67
CA GLU A 142 19.83 -11.22 6.04
C GLU A 142 20.58 -11.93 4.90
N LYS A 143 19.87 -12.50 3.92
CA LYS A 143 20.46 -13.30 2.85
C LYS A 143 20.97 -12.52 1.64
N ASP A 144 20.63 -11.23 1.52
CA ASP A 144 20.92 -10.42 0.32
C ASP A 144 20.22 -10.96 -0.95
N ASP A 145 19.15 -11.75 -0.80
CA ASP A 145 18.33 -12.34 -1.88
C ASP A 145 17.40 -11.30 -2.55
N GLN A 146 17.77 -10.02 -2.56
CA GLN A 146 16.83 -8.91 -2.70
C GLN A 146 16.81 -8.25 -4.10
N PHE A 147 15.61 -7.99 -4.62
CA PHE A 147 15.38 -7.04 -5.72
C PHE A 147 15.35 -5.57 -5.24
N LEU A 148 14.89 -5.36 -3.99
CA LEU A 148 14.95 -4.06 -3.31
C LEU A 148 16.35 -3.85 -2.73
N GLY A 149 16.81 -2.59 -2.64
CA GLY A 149 18.09 -2.33 -1.97
C GLY A 149 17.97 -2.58 -0.47
N ASN A 150 18.96 -3.27 0.13
CA ASN A 150 18.92 -3.77 1.52
C ASN A 150 18.42 -2.76 2.55
N TYR A 151 18.80 -1.49 2.41
CA TYR A 151 18.39 -0.41 3.30
C TYR A 151 16.86 -0.18 3.32
N PHE A 152 16.19 -0.31 2.18
CA PHE A 152 14.74 -0.15 2.06
C PHE A 152 13.99 -1.35 2.67
N ALA A 153 14.52 -2.56 2.49
CA ALA A 153 13.96 -3.78 3.08
C ALA A 153 14.19 -3.87 4.60
N GLU A 154 15.32 -3.38 5.10
CA GLU A 154 15.57 -3.21 6.54
C GLU A 154 14.52 -2.27 7.15
N ALA A 155 14.23 -1.13 6.51
CA ALA A 155 13.21 -0.19 6.99
C ALA A 155 11.79 -0.81 7.01
N PHE A 156 11.42 -1.63 6.02
CA PHE A 156 10.16 -2.38 6.04
C PHE A 156 10.08 -3.39 7.20
N ALA A 157 11.17 -4.12 7.47
CA ALA A 157 11.22 -5.06 8.58
C ALA A 157 11.17 -4.36 9.96
N ASP A 158 11.90 -3.24 10.10
CA ASP A 158 11.85 -2.38 11.30
C ASP A 158 10.44 -1.81 11.53
N ALA A 159 9.77 -1.30 10.48
CA ALA A 159 8.41 -0.77 10.59
C ALA A 159 7.42 -1.83 11.09
N LEU A 160 7.43 -3.02 10.47
CA LEU A 160 6.54 -4.12 10.83
C LEU A 160 6.80 -4.62 12.27
N GLU A 161 8.05 -4.76 12.67
CA GLU A 161 8.43 -5.12 14.05
C GLU A 161 7.98 -4.06 15.06
N GLY A 162 8.23 -2.78 14.77
CA GLY A 162 7.82 -1.66 15.59
C GLY A 162 6.30 -1.57 15.76
N PHE A 163 5.52 -1.82 14.71
CA PHE A 163 4.06 -1.88 14.81
C PHE A 163 3.55 -3.07 15.63
N LEU A 164 4.19 -4.24 15.53
CA LEU A 164 3.83 -5.44 16.28
C LEU A 164 4.14 -5.29 17.78
N ASP A 165 5.31 -4.75 18.12
CA ASP A 165 5.77 -4.57 19.50
C ASP A 165 5.29 -3.28 20.15
N HIS A 166 4.65 -2.40 19.37
CA HIS A 166 4.24 -1.04 19.73
C HIS A 166 5.44 -0.17 20.17
N ASP A 167 6.59 -0.35 19.49
CA ASP A 167 7.82 0.41 19.69
C ASP A 167 7.85 1.67 18.81
N GLU A 168 7.47 2.80 19.39
CA GLU A 168 7.51 4.12 18.74
C GLU A 168 8.91 4.51 18.25
N GLN A 169 9.99 4.04 18.88
CA GLN A 169 11.35 4.37 18.46
C GLN A 169 11.77 3.58 17.23
N LEU A 170 11.38 2.31 17.14
CA LEU A 170 11.67 1.47 15.98
C LEU A 170 10.84 1.91 14.76
N VAL A 171 9.56 2.28 14.95
CA VAL A 171 8.75 2.88 13.87
C VAL A 171 9.33 4.22 13.43
N GLN A 172 9.77 5.09 14.34
CA GLN A 172 10.44 6.34 13.98
C GLN A 172 11.72 6.08 13.16
N HIS A 173 12.57 5.14 13.56
CA HIS A 173 13.78 4.77 12.82
C HIS A 173 13.48 4.29 11.39
N ALA A 174 12.43 3.47 11.23
CA ALA A 174 11.99 3.00 9.93
C ALA A 174 11.51 4.14 9.03
N LEU A 175 10.68 5.06 9.55
CA LEU A 175 10.18 6.22 8.82
C LEU A 175 11.31 7.19 8.43
N ASP A 176 12.24 7.46 9.34
CA ASP A 176 13.44 8.27 9.06
C ASP A 176 14.27 7.63 7.92
N SER A 177 14.33 6.30 7.89
CA SER A 177 15.08 5.56 6.86
C SER A 177 14.39 5.53 5.49
N LEU A 178 13.06 5.37 5.46
CA LEU A 178 12.27 5.50 4.23
C LEU A 178 12.39 6.91 3.63
N THR A 179 12.32 7.94 4.48
CA THR A 179 12.52 9.35 4.09
C THR A 179 13.92 9.57 3.51
N ALA A 180 14.97 9.08 4.19
CA ALA A 180 16.34 9.19 3.71
C ALA A 180 16.56 8.47 2.37
N TYR A 181 15.93 7.30 2.17
CA TYR A 181 15.96 6.59 0.89
C TYR A 181 15.28 7.38 -0.23
N HIS A 182 14.08 7.95 0.01
CA HIS A 182 13.40 8.83 -0.96
C HIS A 182 14.31 10.02 -1.35
N GLU A 183 14.94 10.63 -0.36
CA GLU A 183 15.86 11.74 -0.53
C GLU A 183 17.17 11.40 -1.29
N ASP A 184 17.59 10.14 -1.31
CA ASP A 184 18.76 9.66 -2.06
C ASP A 184 18.42 9.24 -3.50
N VAL A 185 17.19 8.79 -3.78
CA VAL A 185 16.77 8.30 -5.12
C VAL A 185 15.97 9.31 -5.97
N ARG A 186 15.51 10.44 -5.39
CA ARG A 186 14.86 11.55 -6.12
C ARG A 186 15.72 12.08 -7.29
N GLY A 187 15.09 12.38 -8.43
CA GLY A 187 15.76 12.81 -9.67
C GLY A 187 16.06 11.69 -10.67
N GLY A 188 15.62 10.46 -10.38
CA GLY A 188 15.73 9.30 -11.28
C GLY A 188 14.43 8.86 -11.97
N GLY A 189 13.29 9.53 -11.70
CA GLY A 189 11.95 9.06 -12.06
C GLY A 189 11.02 10.14 -12.61
N ASP A 190 9.71 9.81 -12.70
CA ASP A 190 8.67 10.66 -13.28
C ASP A 190 7.67 11.18 -12.23
N GLY A 191 7.26 12.44 -12.38
CA GLY A 191 6.03 12.99 -11.82
C GLY A 191 5.94 13.16 -10.31
N THR A 192 4.72 13.00 -9.78
CA THR A 192 4.33 13.36 -8.41
C THR A 192 5.01 12.54 -7.32
N LYS A 193 5.60 11.38 -7.65
CA LYS A 193 6.37 10.54 -6.71
C LYS A 193 7.67 11.22 -6.24
N GLU A 194 8.16 12.23 -6.97
CA GLU A 194 9.28 13.08 -6.51
C GLU A 194 8.84 14.19 -5.53
N LEU A 195 7.54 14.46 -5.41
CA LEU A 195 6.98 15.56 -4.60
C LEU A 195 6.45 15.10 -3.23
N PHE A 196 6.23 13.81 -3.06
CA PHE A 196 5.67 13.21 -1.85
C PHE A 196 6.27 11.83 -1.61
N ASP A 197 6.70 11.56 -0.38
CA ASP A 197 7.07 10.20 0.05
C ASP A 197 5.81 9.46 0.53
N HIS A 198 5.18 8.74 -0.38
CA HIS A 198 3.98 7.95 -0.11
C HIS A 198 4.18 6.85 0.94
N TYR A 199 5.39 6.26 1.06
CA TYR A 199 5.64 5.18 2.01
C TYR A 199 5.70 5.73 3.44
N THR A 200 6.53 6.75 3.65
CA THR A 200 6.60 7.44 4.95
C THR A 200 5.26 8.06 5.31
N GLY A 201 4.54 8.65 4.34
CA GLY A 201 3.20 9.20 4.56
C GLY A 201 2.17 8.16 5.00
N ALA A 202 2.13 6.99 4.35
CA ALA A 202 1.23 5.89 4.70
C ALA A 202 1.51 5.35 6.12
N TYR A 203 2.78 5.15 6.47
CA TYR A 203 3.15 4.59 7.79
C TYR A 203 3.06 5.61 8.92
N LEU A 204 3.24 6.91 8.65
CA LEU A 204 2.92 7.97 9.59
C LEU A 204 1.44 7.96 9.98
N LEU A 205 0.53 7.72 9.03
CA LEU A 205 -0.90 7.59 9.30
C LEU A 205 -1.23 6.31 10.08
N LEU A 206 -0.64 5.17 9.71
CA LEU A 206 -0.80 3.92 10.46
C LEU A 206 -0.29 4.03 11.91
N ALA A 207 0.89 4.61 12.11
CA ALA A 207 1.46 4.85 13.43
C ALA A 207 0.53 5.71 14.30
N ARG A 208 0.00 6.80 13.74
CA ARG A 208 -0.96 7.69 14.42
C ARG A 208 -2.27 6.98 14.76
N HIS A 209 -2.81 6.15 13.85
CA HIS A 209 -3.99 5.32 14.11
C HIS A 209 -3.75 4.37 15.29
N ARG A 210 -2.59 3.71 15.32
CA ARG A 210 -2.14 2.86 16.45
C ARG A 210 -1.70 3.65 17.70
N GLY A 211 -1.93 4.96 17.75
CA GLY A 211 -1.69 5.80 18.92
C GLY A 211 -0.22 6.19 19.19
N MET A 212 0.67 5.96 18.24
CA MET A 212 2.10 6.32 18.32
C MET A 212 2.32 7.80 17.96
N ASN A 213 3.26 8.45 18.64
CA ASN A 213 3.61 9.87 18.45
C ASN A 213 4.92 10.04 17.63
N VAL A 214 5.05 9.29 16.54
CA VAL A 214 6.12 9.50 15.54
C VAL A 214 5.93 10.81 14.78
N ARG A 215 7.03 11.41 14.29
CA ARG A 215 7.04 12.66 13.53
C ARG A 215 8.16 12.68 12.50
N ILE A 216 7.85 13.17 11.32
CA ILE A 216 8.82 13.41 10.24
C ILE A 216 8.89 14.90 9.94
N ASP A 217 10.12 15.40 9.83
CA ASP A 217 10.48 16.78 9.47
C ASP A 217 11.20 16.73 8.11
N SER A 218 10.43 16.57 7.03
CA SER A 218 10.92 16.54 5.65
C SER A 218 9.96 17.30 4.74
N GLU A 219 10.51 17.96 3.71
CA GLU A 219 9.71 18.67 2.70
C GLU A 219 8.81 17.72 1.86
N TYR A 220 9.13 16.42 1.86
CA TYR A 220 8.39 15.37 1.16
C TYR A 220 7.28 14.72 2.00
N VAL A 221 7.02 15.20 3.23
CA VAL A 221 5.96 14.69 4.10
C VAL A 221 5.06 15.86 4.53
N PRO A 222 3.99 16.17 3.78
CA PRO A 222 3.16 17.35 4.00
C PRO A 222 2.56 17.42 5.41
N ALA A 223 2.54 18.62 6.00
CA ALA A 223 1.97 18.86 7.32
C ALA A 223 0.47 18.51 7.38
N GLU A 224 -0.18 18.52 6.22
CA GLU A 224 -1.56 18.14 5.93
C GLU A 224 -1.88 16.70 6.38
N LEU A 225 -0.92 15.77 6.30
CA LEU A 225 -1.08 14.40 6.82
C LEU A 225 -1.40 14.38 8.32
N TYR A 226 -0.87 15.34 9.08
CA TYR A 226 -1.13 15.44 10.52
C TYR A 226 -2.57 15.89 10.85
N ASN A 227 -3.34 16.32 9.84
CA ASN A 227 -4.76 16.67 9.95
C ASN A 227 -5.71 15.54 9.50
N ILE A 228 -5.17 14.42 9.01
CA ILE A 228 -5.97 13.25 8.62
C ILE A 228 -6.44 12.49 9.87
N GLU A 229 -7.71 12.09 9.85
CA GLU A 229 -8.39 11.26 10.84
C GLU A 229 -8.75 9.91 10.20
N TRP A 230 -8.64 8.82 10.96
CA TRP A 230 -9.02 7.47 10.53
C TRP A 230 -10.54 7.30 10.57
N ARG A 231 -11.20 7.50 9.41
CA ARG A 231 -12.67 7.53 9.28
C ARG A 231 -13.09 7.40 7.81
N SER A 232 -14.33 7.03 7.55
CA SER A 232 -14.81 6.90 6.17
C SER A 232 -14.67 8.18 5.32
N VAL A 233 -14.48 8.00 4.02
CA VAL A 233 -14.54 9.05 2.99
C VAL A 233 -15.81 8.93 2.15
N GLU A 234 -16.15 10.00 1.43
CA GLU A 234 -17.08 9.92 0.31
C GLU A 234 -16.26 9.69 -0.97
N LEU A 235 -16.51 8.59 -1.68
CA LEU A 235 -15.88 8.32 -2.98
C LEU A 235 -16.37 9.35 -4.03
N PRO A 236 -15.53 9.75 -5.02
CA PRO A 236 -15.92 10.65 -6.10
C PRO A 236 -17.28 10.30 -6.76
N GLU A 237 -18.05 11.27 -7.26
CA GLU A 237 -19.39 11.02 -7.82
C GLU A 237 -19.36 10.10 -9.07
N ASP A 238 -18.26 10.11 -9.81
CA ASP A 238 -18.01 9.34 -11.02
C ASP A 238 -17.31 7.99 -10.80
N THR A 239 -17.05 7.60 -9.53
CA THR A 239 -16.47 6.29 -9.20
C THR A 239 -17.28 5.13 -9.79
N PRO A 240 -16.65 4.20 -10.54
CA PRO A 240 -17.33 3.05 -11.14
C PRO A 240 -18.07 2.18 -10.14
N ASP A 241 -19.24 1.67 -10.55
CA ASP A 241 -20.12 0.84 -9.70
C ASP A 241 -19.39 -0.36 -9.08
N ALA A 242 -18.45 -0.99 -9.80
CA ALA A 242 -17.66 -2.12 -9.28
C ALA A 242 -16.76 -1.73 -8.10
N LEU A 243 -16.14 -0.54 -8.13
CA LEU A 243 -15.33 -0.04 -7.01
C LEU A 243 -16.22 0.36 -5.81
N ARG A 244 -17.44 0.84 -6.08
CA ARG A 244 -18.44 1.10 -5.03
C ARG A 244 -18.91 -0.20 -4.38
N GLU A 245 -19.18 -1.23 -5.17
CA GLU A 245 -19.58 -2.55 -4.66
C GLU A 245 -18.47 -3.19 -3.83
N LEU A 246 -17.20 -3.09 -4.25
CA LEU A 246 -16.05 -3.49 -3.44
C LEU A 246 -15.99 -2.72 -2.11
N TYR A 247 -16.12 -1.39 -2.15
CA TYR A 247 -16.13 -0.53 -0.95
C TYR A 247 -17.29 -0.82 0.02
N GLU A 248 -18.49 -1.06 -0.50
CA GLU A 248 -19.70 -1.29 0.31
C GLU A 248 -19.68 -2.68 0.99
N ASN A 249 -19.02 -3.66 0.37
CA ASN A 249 -18.90 -5.02 0.90
C ASN A 249 -17.67 -5.25 1.80
N ALA A 250 -16.65 -4.37 1.75
CA ALA A 250 -15.40 -4.54 2.51
C ALA A 250 -15.57 -4.48 4.03
N GLU A 251 -14.90 -5.40 4.75
CA GLU A 251 -14.88 -5.41 6.22
C GLU A 251 -13.84 -4.40 6.76
N PRO A 252 -14.27 -3.35 7.50
CA PRO A 252 -13.36 -2.30 7.94
C PRO A 252 -12.30 -2.79 8.95
N ILE A 253 -11.11 -2.21 8.87
CA ILE A 253 -10.06 -2.35 9.92
C ILE A 253 -10.44 -1.53 11.17
N ALA A 254 -10.18 -2.10 12.34
CA ALA A 254 -10.43 -1.48 13.65
C ALA A 254 -9.48 -0.30 13.96
#